data_AF-A0A352MHN4-F1
#
_entry.id   AF-A0A352MHN4-F1
#
_cell.length_a   1.000
_cell.length_b   1.000
_cell.length_c   1.000
_cell.angle_alpha   90.00
_cell.angle_beta   90.00
_cell.angle_gamma   90.00
#
_symmetry.space_group_name_H-M   'P 1'
#
loop_
_entity.id
_entity.type
_entity.pdbx_description
1 polymer ?
#
loop_
_entity_poly.entity_id
_entity_poly.type
_entity_poly.pdbx_seq_one_letter_code
_entity_poly.pdbx_strand_id
1 'polypeptide(L)' 'MEIPVIRIGNSRGIRLSKTILDRYSIGDRVDLDLRKNHIHIKSLSQPRAGWEKAFAEMNAKGNDNLLFK' A
#
# COMPACT_ATOMS: atom_id res chain seq x y z
N MET A 1 18.36 13.90 -2.44
CA MET A 1 17.70 14.57 -3.59
C MET A 1 16.81 15.65 -3.02
N GLU A 2 16.98 16.89 -3.45
CA GLU A 2 16.11 17.99 -3.06
C GLU A 2 15.01 18.12 -4.12
N ILE A 3 13.75 18.18 -3.69
CA ILE A 3 12.60 18.37 -4.57
C ILE A 3 11.72 19.49 -4.01
N PRO A 4 11.14 20.35 -4.86
CA PRO A 4 10.30 21.43 -4.39
C PRO A 4 8.98 20.90 -3.83
N VAL A 5 8.53 21.50 -2.74
CA VAL A 5 7.17 21.36 -2.24
C VAL A 5 6.30 22.37 -3.00
N ILE A 6 5.32 21.88 -3.74
CA ILE A 6 4.43 22.68 -4.58
C ILE A 6 3.06 22.85 -3.94
N ARG A 7 2.35 23.92 -4.30
CA ARG A 7 0.96 24.15 -3.89
C ARG A 7 0.01 23.28 -4.73
N ILE A 8 -0.93 22.61 -4.07
CA ILE A 8 -2.01 21.83 -4.67
C ILE A 8 -3.32 22.33 -4.06
N GLY A 9 -3.92 23.36 -4.65
CA GLY A 9 -5.08 24.04 -4.07
C GLY A 9 -4.75 24.67 -2.70
N ASN A 10 -5.46 24.24 -1.65
CA ASN A 10 -5.19 24.61 -0.25
C ASN A 10 -4.14 23.74 0.43
N SER A 11 -3.65 22.70 -0.24
CA SER A 11 -2.66 21.77 0.27
C SER A 11 -1.27 22.01 -0.33
N ARG A 12 -0.29 21.26 0.15
CA ARG A 12 1.07 21.21 -0.40
C ARG A 12 1.46 19.77 -0.69
N GLY A 13 2.26 19.54 -1.73
CA GLY A 13 2.70 18.20 -2.10
C GLY A 13 4.06 18.19 -2.77
N ILE A 14 4.57 16.99 -3.02
CA ILE A 14 5.81 16.73 -3.74
C ILE A 14 5.49 15.93 -5.01
N ARG A 15 6.28 16.13 -6.08
CA ARG A 15 6.15 15.33 -7.31
C ARG A 15 7.19 14.22 -7.31
N LEU A 16 6.73 12.97 -7.37
CA LEU A 16 7.58 11.80 -7.59
C LEU A 16 7.60 11.48 -9.08
N SER A 17 8.78 11.21 -9.64
CA SER A 17 8.89 10.79 -11.04
C SER A 17 8.32 9.39 -11.22
N LYS A 18 7.89 9.06 -12.45
CA LYS A 18 7.45 7.70 -12.80
C LYS A 18 8.48 6.64 -12.40
N THR A 19 9.76 6.92 -12.60
CA THR A 19 10.87 6.03 -12.20
C THR A 19 10.89 5.73 -10.70
N ILE A 20 10.56 6.71 -9.85
CA ILE A 20 10.47 6.49 -8.39
C ILE A 20 9.22 5.68 -8.06
N LEU A 21 8.08 6.02 -8.66
CA LEU A 21 6.82 5.29 -8.45
C LEU A 21 6.97 3.81 -8.81
N ASP A 22 7.53 3.53 -9.99
CA ASP A 22 7.73 2.16 -10.49
C ASP A 22 8.73 1.38 -9.63
N ARG A 23 9.85 2.01 -9.23
CA ARG A 23 10.88 1.37 -8.40
C ARG A 23 10.36 0.90 -7.05
N TYR A 24 9.42 1.66 -6.46
CA TYR A 24 8.86 1.37 -5.14
C TYR A 24 7.44 0.78 -5.21
N SER A 25 6.98 0.42 -6.41
CA SER A 25 5.63 -0.10 -6.66
C SER A 25 4.53 0.75 -5.99
N ILE A 26 4.67 2.08 -6.07
CA ILE A 26 3.70 3.03 -5.52
C ILE A 26 2.58 3.23 -6.54
N GLY A 27 1.37 2.79 -6.17
CA GLY A 27 0.15 3.04 -6.94
C GLY A 27 -0.54 4.35 -6.53
N ASP A 28 -1.87 4.34 -6.53
CA ASP A 28 -2.68 5.55 -6.28
C ASP A 28 -2.73 5.97 -4.81
N ARG A 29 -2.32 5.09 -3.89
CA ARG A 29 -2.38 5.32 -2.45
C ARG A 29 -1.10 4.84 -1.77
N VAL A 30 -0.72 5.56 -0.72
CA VAL A 30 0.42 5.26 0.14
C VAL A 30 0.00 5.29 1.60
N ASP A 31 0.75 4.57 2.44
CA ASP A 31 0.64 4.69 3.89
C ASP A 31 1.70 5.68 4.37
N LEU A 32 1.28 6.56 5.28
CA LEU A 32 2.04 7.71 5.77
C LEU A 32 2.25 7.53 7.27
N ASP A 33 3.50 7.30 7.65
CA ASP A 33 3.89 7.07 9.02
C ASP A 33 4.71 8.26 9.54
N LEU A 34 4.14 8.98 10.51
CA LEU A 34 4.70 10.21 11.06
C LEU A 34 5.74 9.84 12.13
N ARG A 35 7.01 9.99 11.77
CA ARG A 35 8.14 9.78 12.69
C ARG A 35 8.63 11.12 13.23
N LYS A 36 9.45 11.05 14.29
CA LYS A 36 9.92 12.24 15.04
C LYS A 36 10.54 13.34 14.16
N ASN A 37 11.28 12.95 13.13
CA ASN A 37 12.05 13.89 12.29
C ASN A 37 11.73 13.78 10.79
N HIS A 38 10.86 12.86 10.39
CA HIS A 38 10.56 12.61 8.98
C HIS A 38 9.21 11.94 8.80
N ILE A 39 8.72 11.98 7.58
CA ILE A 39 7.56 11.22 7.14
C ILE A 39 8.07 9.98 6.42
N HIS A 40 7.66 8.80 6.86
CA HIS A 40 7.95 7.55 6.18
C HIS A 40 6.79 7.20 5.26
N ILE A 41 7.02 7.24 3.95
CA ILE A 41 6.04 6.89 2.90
C ILE A 41 6.31 5.48 2.44
N LYS A 42 5.30 4.61 2.51
CA LYS A 42 5.38 3.22 2.04
C LYS A 42 4.22 2.92 1.09
N SER A 43 4.48 2.10 0.08
CA SER A 43 3.42 1.63 -0.82
C SER A 43 2.38 0.85 -0.01
N LEU A 44 1.10 1.07 -0.30
CA LEU A 44 0.04 0.24 0.23
C LEU A 44 0.03 -1.10 -0.53
N SER A 45 0.81 -2.04 -0.02
CA SER A 45 0.64 -3.44 -0.41
C SER A 45 -0.53 -4.01 0.40
N GLN A 46 -1.62 -4.39 -0.27
CA GLN A 46 -2.63 -5.27 0.30
C GLN A 46 -2.46 -6.68 -0.29
N PRO A 47 -1.39 -7.42 0.03
CA PRO A 47 -1.13 -8.72 -0.58
C PRO A 47 -2.23 -9.75 -0.24
N ARG A 48 -3.08 -9.44 0.75
CA ARG A 48 -4.23 -10.25 1.18
C ARG A 48 -5.58 -9.53 1.04
N ALA A 49 -5.67 -8.50 0.19
CA ALA A 49 -6.97 -7.92 -0.15
C ALA A 49 -7.92 -9.02 -0.64
N GLY A 50 -9.11 -9.11 -0.05
CA GLY A 50 -10.10 -10.12 -0.43
C GLY A 50 -9.84 -11.54 0.10
N TRP A 51 -8.73 -11.78 0.79
CA TRP A 51 -8.48 -13.08 1.42
C TRP A 51 -9.57 -13.42 2.43
N GLU A 52 -9.97 -12.47 3.28
CA GLU A 52 -11.04 -12.68 4.28
C GLU A 52 -12.31 -13.30 3.65
N LYS A 53 -12.77 -12.73 2.54
CA LYS A 53 -13.92 -13.26 1.79
C LYS A 53 -13.63 -14.64 1.19
N ALA A 54 -12.46 -14.83 0.59
CA ALA A 54 -12.07 -16.10 -0.01
C ALA A 54 -11.94 -17.22 1.04
N PHE A 55 -11.40 -16.94 2.22
CA PHE A 55 -11.32 -17.89 3.33
C PHE A 55 -12.70 -18.19 3.91
N ALA A 56 -13.57 -17.19 4.06
CA ALA A 56 -14.95 -17.41 4.49
C ALA A 56 -15.72 -18.30 3.50
N GLU A 57 -15.57 -18.09 2.19
CA GLU A 57 -16.16 -18.95 1.18
C GLU A 57 -15.55 -20.37 1.16
N MET A 58 -14.24 -20.50 1.37
CA MET A 58 -13.55 -21.78 1.43
C MET A 58 -14.04 -22.62 2.61
N ASN A 59 -14.18 -22.02 3.79
CA ASN A 59 -14.73 -22.66 4.98
C ASN A 59 -16.21 -23.03 4.80
N ALA A 60 -17.03 -22.12 4.25
CA ALA A 60 -18.45 -22.41 3.96
C ALA A 60 -18.64 -23.58 2.98
N LYS A 61 -17.66 -23.81 2.09
CA LYS A 61 -17.64 -24.93 1.14
C LYS A 61 -16.95 -26.19 1.70
N GLY A 62 -16.41 -26.16 2.92
CA GLY A 62 -15.68 -27.26 3.54
C GLY A 62 -14.36 -27.60 2.83
N ASN A 63 -13.80 -26.64 2.09
CA ASN A 63 -12.57 -26.80 1.30
C ASN A 63 -11.30 -26.47 2.09
N ASP A 64 -11.40 -26.25 3.39
CA ASP A 64 -10.32 -25.86 4.30
C ASP A 64 -9.71 -27.05 5.08
N ASN A 65 -9.88 -28.27 4.56
CA ASN A 65 -9.35 -29.49 5.16
C ASN A 65 -7.82 -29.58 5.02
N LEU A 66 -7.16 -30.09 6.08
CA LEU A 66 -5.73 -30.36 6.08
C LEU A 66 -5.41 -31.51 5.12
N LEU A 67 -4.63 -31.23 4.07
CA LEU A 67 -4.31 -32.20 3.01
C LEU A 67 -3.18 -33.18 3.37
N PHE A 68 -2.49 -32.97 4.48
CA PHE A 68 -1.35 -33.78 4.91
C PHE A 68 -1.43 -34.11 6.40
N LYS A 69 -0.92 -35.28 6.77
CA LYS A 69 -0.74 -35.73 8.16
C LYS A 69 0.74 -35.83 8.47
#